data_AF-A0A2D6WII5-F1
#
_entry.id   AF-A0A2D6WII5-F1
#
_cell.length_a   1.000
_cell.length_b   1.000
_cell.length_c   1.000
_cell.angle_alpha   90.00
_cell.angle_beta   90.00
_cell.angle_gamma   90.00
#
_symmetry.space_group_name_H-M   'P 1'
#
loop_
_entity.id
_entity.type
_entity.pdbx_description
1 polymer ?
#
loop_
_entity_poly.entity_id
_entity_poly.type
_entity_poly.pdbx_seq_one_letter_code
_entity_poly.pdbx_strand_id
1 'polypeptide(L)'
;MTEQKETLEKLLSAAKLHVPFDGWGDVTFNASCEDAGLDPQIARLYCPRGGLDLAIYYHRLCDQKLFEENRSRQWDDARLRDKVGSLIKNRLELVDEKELVRRATTLFALPPNNITGLKLIWETADIIWKLADDTSNDINWYTKRTTLSAVYGAVVLFWLGDNSSESEKTW
;
A
#
# COMPACT_ATOMS: atom_id res chain seq x y z
N MET A 1 -17.49 9.36 10.33
CA MET A 1 -16.38 8.46 9.98
C MET A 1 -16.82 7.37 8.99
N THR A 2 -18.02 6.79 9.14
CA THR A 2 -18.56 5.78 8.20
C THR A 2 -18.80 6.31 6.78
N GLU A 3 -19.40 7.50 6.65
CA GLU A 3 -19.71 8.11 5.35
C GLU A 3 -18.46 8.43 4.51
N GLN A 4 -17.43 9.02 5.11
CA GLN A 4 -16.15 9.27 4.42
C GLN A 4 -15.52 7.98 3.91
N LYS A 5 -15.51 6.92 4.73
CA LYS A 5 -14.94 5.63 4.34
C LYS A 5 -15.70 5.03 3.17
N GLU A 6 -17.03 5.05 3.22
CA GLU A 6 -17.88 4.54 2.13
C GLU A 6 -17.62 5.29 0.82
N THR A 7 -17.51 6.62 0.86
CA THR A 7 -17.20 7.45 -0.31
C THR A 7 -15.82 7.11 -0.89
N LEU A 8 -14.79 6.98 -0.04
CA LEU A 8 -13.45 6.61 -0.49
C LEU A 8 -13.39 5.20 -1.08
N GLU A 9 -14.14 4.25 -0.52
CA GLU A 9 -14.23 2.89 -1.05
C GLU A 9 -14.91 2.86 -2.43
N LYS A 10 -15.99 3.64 -2.62
CA LYS A 10 -16.66 3.78 -3.92
C LYS A 10 -15.73 4.39 -4.97
N LEU A 11 -15.09 5.52 -4.65
CA LEU A 11 -14.12 6.18 -5.53
C LEU A 11 -12.95 5.27 -5.87
N LEU A 12 -12.36 4.60 -4.87
CA LEU A 12 -11.23 3.71 -5.08
C LEU A 12 -11.63 2.53 -5.99
N SER A 13 -12.81 1.94 -5.77
CA SER A 13 -13.28 0.81 -6.58
C SER A 13 -13.42 1.19 -8.05
N ALA A 14 -13.96 2.37 -8.35
CA ALA A 14 -14.02 2.89 -9.71
C ALA A 14 -12.62 3.26 -10.25
N ALA A 15 -11.79 3.94 -9.45
CA ALA A 15 -10.46 4.37 -9.87
C ALA A 15 -9.57 3.21 -10.31
N LYS A 16 -9.65 2.05 -9.66
CA LYS A 16 -8.88 0.85 -10.04
C LYS A 16 -9.07 0.43 -11.50
N LEU A 17 -10.21 0.73 -12.12
CA LEU A 17 -10.48 0.42 -13.53
C LEU A 17 -9.70 1.34 -14.49
N HIS A 18 -9.40 2.57 -14.07
CA HIS A 18 -8.75 3.59 -14.88
C HIS A 18 -7.23 3.67 -14.64
N VAL A 19 -6.78 3.38 -13.42
CA VAL A 19 -5.36 3.46 -13.02
C VAL A 19 -4.41 2.70 -13.97
N PRO A 20 -4.72 1.47 -14.45
CA PRO A 20 -3.81 0.75 -15.35
C PRO A 20 -3.44 1.52 -16.62
N PHE A 21 -4.31 2.42 -17.08
CA PHE A 21 -4.12 3.22 -18.30
C PHE A 21 -3.66 4.63 -17.97
N ASP A 22 -4.40 5.33 -17.11
CA ASP A 22 -4.22 6.77 -16.82
C ASP A 22 -3.33 7.05 -15.61
N GLY A 23 -2.98 6.02 -14.83
CA GLY A 23 -2.22 6.14 -13.59
C GLY A 23 -3.02 6.77 -12.46
N TRP A 24 -2.32 7.21 -11.42
CA TRP A 24 -2.93 7.86 -10.25
C TRP A 24 -2.89 9.39 -10.40
N GLY A 25 -3.85 9.94 -11.15
CA GLY A 25 -3.90 11.37 -11.46
C GLY A 25 -5.33 11.94 -11.47
N ASP A 26 -5.46 13.21 -11.86
CA ASP A 26 -6.76 13.89 -11.93
C ASP A 26 -7.70 13.25 -12.98
N VAL A 27 -7.15 12.67 -14.07
CA VAL A 27 -7.95 11.96 -15.09
C VAL A 27 -8.71 10.81 -14.44
N THR A 28 -7.99 9.89 -13.81
CA THR A 28 -8.55 8.76 -13.05
C THR A 28 -9.49 9.22 -11.95
N PHE A 29 -9.16 10.30 -11.24
CA PHE A 29 -10.01 10.83 -10.19
C PHE A 29 -11.37 11.30 -10.74
N ASN A 30 -11.37 12.10 -11.80
CA ASN A 30 -12.60 12.59 -12.40
C ASN A 30 -13.42 11.45 -13.01
N ALA A 31 -12.78 10.51 -13.70
CA ALA A 31 -13.44 9.30 -14.23
C ALA A 31 -14.05 8.45 -13.10
N SER A 32 -13.33 8.28 -11.98
CA SER A 32 -13.85 7.56 -10.82
C SER A 32 -15.03 8.26 -10.14
N CYS A 33 -15.09 9.60 -10.19
CA CYS A 33 -16.23 10.36 -9.70
C CYS A 33 -17.46 10.14 -10.59
N GLU A 34 -17.28 10.18 -11.92
CA GLU A 34 -18.34 9.91 -12.90
C GLU A 34 -18.92 8.50 -12.72
N ASP A 35 -18.07 7.47 -12.68
CA ASP A 35 -18.48 6.08 -12.48
C ASP A 35 -19.16 5.85 -11.13
N ALA A 36 -18.72 6.55 -10.07
CA ALA A 36 -19.30 6.46 -8.74
C ALA A 36 -20.57 7.33 -8.56
N GLY A 37 -20.95 8.14 -9.56
CA GLY A 37 -22.06 9.08 -9.46
C GLY A 37 -21.86 10.17 -8.41
N LEU A 38 -20.60 10.59 -8.19
CA LEU A 38 -20.21 11.58 -7.18
C LEU A 38 -19.82 12.89 -7.85
N ASP A 39 -20.23 14.01 -7.25
CA ASP A 39 -19.74 15.33 -7.66
C ASP A 39 -18.23 15.44 -7.37
N PRO A 40 -17.37 15.73 -8.37
CA PRO A 40 -15.94 15.87 -8.16
C PRO A 40 -15.56 16.93 -7.10
N GLN A 41 -16.35 17.98 -6.94
CA GLN A 41 -16.13 19.00 -5.91
C GLN A 41 -16.33 18.43 -4.51
N ILE A 42 -17.37 17.61 -4.33
CA ILE A 42 -17.64 16.91 -3.06
C ILE A 42 -16.56 15.85 -2.81
N ALA A 43 -16.18 15.08 -3.83
CA ALA A 43 -15.12 14.08 -3.73
C ALA A 43 -13.77 14.70 -3.32
N ARG A 44 -13.47 15.93 -3.77
CA ARG A 44 -12.26 16.67 -3.36
C ARG A 44 -12.24 17.10 -1.89
N LEU A 45 -13.38 17.10 -1.19
CA LEU A 45 -13.38 17.28 0.25
C LEU A 45 -12.68 16.11 0.97
N TYR A 46 -12.70 14.92 0.39
CA TYR A 46 -12.05 13.72 0.91
C TYR A 46 -10.69 13.43 0.24
N CYS A 47 -10.54 13.82 -1.02
CA CYS A 47 -9.32 13.66 -1.82
C CYS A 47 -8.88 15.01 -2.41
N PRO A 48 -8.37 15.96 -1.60
CA PRO A 48 -7.99 17.29 -2.07
C PRO A 48 -6.95 17.27 -3.20
N ARG A 49 -6.08 16.24 -3.24
CA ARG A 49 -5.06 16.00 -4.27
C ARG A 49 -5.50 14.99 -5.33
N GLY A 50 -6.79 14.66 -5.39
CA GLY A 50 -7.39 13.77 -6.36
C GLY A 50 -6.79 12.36 -6.32
N GLY A 51 -6.32 11.89 -7.49
CA GLY A 51 -5.79 10.54 -7.66
C GLY A 51 -4.61 10.20 -6.74
N LEU A 52 -3.81 11.18 -6.34
CA LEU A 52 -2.74 10.98 -5.36
C LEU A 52 -3.28 10.53 -3.99
N ASP A 53 -4.37 11.14 -3.53
CA ASP A 53 -4.99 10.75 -2.26
C ASP A 53 -5.65 9.37 -2.35
N LEU A 54 -6.19 9.00 -3.53
CA LEU A 54 -6.68 7.65 -3.76
C LEU A 54 -5.56 6.60 -3.76
N ALA A 55 -4.38 6.92 -4.32
CA ALA A 55 -3.22 6.04 -4.28
C ALA A 55 -2.73 5.80 -2.82
N ILE A 56 -2.69 6.87 -2.04
CA ILE A 56 -2.36 6.83 -0.60
C ILE A 56 -3.38 5.99 0.16
N TYR A 57 -4.66 6.21 -0.12
CA TYR A 57 -5.76 5.47 0.49
C TYR A 57 -5.67 3.98 0.15
N TYR A 58 -5.42 3.62 -1.12
CA TYR A 58 -5.23 2.24 -1.55
C TYR A 58 -4.08 1.55 -0.82
N HIS A 59 -2.92 2.22 -0.74
CA HIS A 59 -1.77 1.70 -0.01
C HIS A 59 -2.12 1.38 1.45
N ARG A 60 -2.75 2.33 2.14
CA ARG A 60 -3.14 2.19 3.55
C ARG A 60 -4.25 1.17 3.76
N LEU A 61 -5.16 1.02 2.81
CA LEU A 61 -6.19 -0.01 2.86
C LEU A 61 -5.58 -1.41 2.85
N CYS A 62 -4.56 -1.63 2.01
CA CYS A 62 -3.87 -2.92 1.97
C CYS A 62 -3.02 -3.15 3.23
N ASP A 63 -2.41 -2.11 3.80
CA ASP A 63 -1.75 -2.15 5.11
C ASP A 63 -2.74 -2.52 6.24
N GLN A 64 -3.94 -1.95 6.20
CA GLN A 64 -5.01 -2.27 7.15
C GLN A 64 -5.44 -3.73 7.02
N LYS A 65 -5.66 -4.22 5.79
CA LYS A 65 -6.00 -5.63 5.53
C LYS A 65 -4.92 -6.57 6.08
N LEU A 66 -3.64 -6.27 5.84
CA LEU A 66 -2.52 -7.05 6.37
C LEU A 66 -2.63 -7.17 7.90
N PHE A 67 -2.86 -6.04 8.57
CA PHE A 67 -3.00 -6.03 10.02
C PHE A 67 -4.19 -6.86 10.47
N GLU A 68 -5.38 -6.68 9.89
CA GLU A 68 -6.58 -7.41 10.30
C GLU A 68 -6.48 -8.91 10.08
N GLU A 69 -5.84 -9.35 8.99
CA GLU A 69 -5.65 -10.78 8.68
C GLU A 69 -4.59 -11.47 9.54
N ASN A 70 -3.67 -10.71 10.14
CA ASN A 70 -2.52 -11.27 10.87
C ASN A 70 -2.47 -10.89 12.36
N ARG A 71 -3.30 -9.98 12.86
CA ARG A 71 -3.26 -9.51 14.27
C ARG A 71 -3.48 -10.60 15.31
N SER A 72 -4.14 -11.70 14.97
CA SER A 72 -4.38 -12.84 15.85
C SER A 72 -3.45 -14.03 15.57
N ARG A 73 -2.53 -13.89 14.61
CA ARG A 73 -1.63 -14.96 14.19
C ARG A 73 -0.64 -15.25 15.32
N GLN A 74 -0.57 -16.50 15.72
CA GLN A 74 0.49 -17.00 16.58
C GLN A 74 1.66 -17.46 15.72
N TRP A 75 2.87 -17.11 16.12
CA TRP A 75 4.09 -17.54 15.45
C TRP A 75 4.74 -18.64 16.28
N ASP A 76 4.46 -19.91 15.95
CA ASP A 76 4.95 -21.10 16.66
C ASP A 76 6.49 -21.21 16.59
N ASP A 77 7.19 -20.51 17.50
CA ASP A 77 8.66 -20.37 17.58
C ASP A 77 9.36 -20.02 16.25
N ALA A 78 8.62 -19.47 15.28
CA ALA A 78 9.13 -19.12 13.98
C ALA A 78 10.26 -18.08 14.10
N ARG A 79 11.34 -18.26 13.30
CA ARG A 79 12.44 -17.30 13.28
C ARG A 79 11.94 -15.96 12.79
N LEU A 80 12.45 -14.88 13.36
CA LEU A 80 12.02 -13.51 13.01
C LEU A 80 12.08 -13.22 11.51
N ARG A 81 13.11 -13.73 10.81
CA ARG A 81 13.24 -13.61 9.35
C ARG A 81 12.04 -14.22 8.63
N ASP A 82 11.59 -15.39 9.06
CA ASP A 82 10.50 -16.13 8.42
C ASP A 82 9.16 -15.43 8.70
N LYS A 83 8.99 -14.88 9.91
CA LYS A 83 7.83 -14.03 10.25
C LYS A 83 7.74 -12.82 9.31
N VAL A 84 8.82 -12.06 9.21
CA VAL A 84 8.89 -10.85 8.37
C VAL A 84 8.70 -11.19 6.90
N GLY A 85 9.35 -12.26 6.40
CA GLY A 85 9.18 -12.73 5.02
C GLY A 85 7.73 -13.08 4.70
N SER A 86 7.07 -13.84 5.58
CA SER A 86 5.64 -14.17 5.42
C SER A 86 4.77 -12.92 5.43
N LEU A 87 5.02 -11.94 6.30
CA LEU A 87 4.24 -10.71 6.36
C LEU A 87 4.43 -9.83 5.12
N ILE A 88 5.65 -9.74 4.57
CA ILE A 88 5.91 -9.05 3.30
C ILE A 88 5.14 -9.75 2.17
N LYS A 89 5.21 -11.08 2.11
CA LYS A 89 4.47 -11.86 1.10
C LYS A 89 2.96 -11.63 1.20
N ASN A 90 2.38 -11.81 2.39
CA ASN A 90 0.96 -11.57 2.65
C ASN A 90 0.57 -10.15 2.22
N ARG A 91 1.42 -9.15 2.49
CA ARG A 91 1.14 -7.76 2.12
C ARG A 91 1.05 -7.54 0.61
N LEU A 92 1.88 -8.23 -0.16
CA LEU A 92 1.90 -8.12 -1.63
C LEU A 92 0.77 -8.94 -2.27
N GLU A 93 0.36 -10.06 -1.66
CA GLU A 93 -0.78 -10.87 -2.10
C GLU A 93 -2.14 -10.17 -1.90
N LEU A 94 -2.20 -9.14 -1.03
CA LEU A 94 -3.38 -8.29 -0.86
C LEU A 94 -3.62 -7.29 -2.00
N VAL A 95 -2.68 -7.18 -2.93
CA VAL A 95 -2.79 -6.31 -4.11
C VAL A 95 -3.61 -7.02 -5.17
N ASP A 96 -4.64 -6.34 -5.68
CA ASP A 96 -5.53 -6.91 -6.70
C ASP A 96 -4.77 -7.12 -8.04
N GLU A 97 -4.02 -6.11 -8.46
CA GLU A 97 -3.26 -6.12 -9.71
C GLU A 97 -1.91 -5.42 -9.57
N LYS A 98 -0.83 -6.04 -10.09
CA LYS A 98 0.53 -5.48 -10.05
C LYS A 98 0.62 -4.08 -10.69
N GLU A 99 -0.21 -3.80 -11.69
CA GLU A 99 -0.19 -2.53 -12.40
C GLU A 99 -0.61 -1.35 -11.52
N LEU A 100 -1.55 -1.55 -10.58
CA LEU A 100 -1.95 -0.51 -9.62
C LEU A 100 -0.76 -0.04 -8.78
N VAL A 101 0.06 -0.98 -8.34
CA VAL A 101 1.30 -0.71 -7.59
C VAL A 101 2.36 -0.13 -8.51
N ARG A 102 2.49 -0.60 -9.76
CA ARG A 102 3.42 -0.03 -10.75
C ARG A 102 3.22 1.47 -10.95
N ARG A 103 1.96 1.86 -11.14
CA ARG A 103 1.56 3.25 -11.34
C ARG A 103 1.78 4.06 -10.07
N ALA A 104 1.53 3.49 -8.90
CA ALA A 104 1.80 4.13 -7.61
C ALA A 104 3.32 4.33 -7.38
N THR A 105 4.13 3.32 -7.65
CA THR A 105 5.61 3.41 -7.55
C THR A 105 6.15 4.51 -8.44
N THR A 106 5.65 4.63 -9.67
CA THR A 106 6.04 5.70 -10.60
C THR A 106 5.62 7.08 -10.07
N LEU A 107 4.37 7.22 -9.60
CA LEU A 107 3.86 8.47 -9.01
C LEU A 107 4.70 8.92 -7.81
N PHE A 108 5.02 8.00 -6.90
CA PHE A 108 5.77 8.28 -5.68
C PHE A 108 7.28 8.44 -5.93
N ALA A 109 7.81 7.99 -7.06
CA ALA A 109 9.21 8.27 -7.41
C ALA A 109 9.43 9.74 -7.81
N LEU A 110 8.37 10.48 -8.18
CA LEU A 110 8.48 11.88 -8.56
C LEU A 110 8.89 12.76 -7.38
N PRO A 111 9.78 13.76 -7.56
CA PRO A 111 10.27 14.62 -6.47
C PRO A 111 9.19 15.26 -5.58
N PRO A 112 8.04 15.72 -6.11
CA PRO A 112 6.98 16.27 -5.26
C PRO A 112 6.32 15.25 -4.32
N ASN A 113 6.39 13.96 -4.66
CA ASN A 113 5.63 12.89 -4.01
C ASN A 113 6.52 11.90 -3.23
N ASN A 114 7.85 11.94 -3.42
CA ASN A 114 8.77 10.96 -2.86
C ASN A 114 8.75 10.84 -1.34
N ILE A 115 8.63 11.96 -0.62
CA ILE A 115 8.51 11.96 0.84
C ILE A 115 7.23 11.24 1.28
N THR A 116 6.14 11.40 0.51
CA THR A 116 4.88 10.68 0.78
C THR A 116 5.06 9.18 0.55
N GLY A 117 5.69 8.78 -0.56
CA GLY A 117 5.98 7.37 -0.83
C GLY A 117 6.86 6.71 0.23
N LEU A 118 7.92 7.39 0.66
CA LEU A 118 8.81 6.93 1.72
C LEU A 118 8.07 6.78 3.05
N LYS A 119 7.19 7.74 3.38
CA LYS A 119 6.34 7.67 4.57
C LYS A 119 5.41 6.45 4.53
N LEU A 120 4.80 6.14 3.38
CA LEU A 120 3.93 4.98 3.23
C LEU A 120 4.69 3.66 3.41
N ILE A 121 5.89 3.53 2.83
CA ILE A 121 6.75 2.37 3.04
C ILE A 121 7.13 2.22 4.52
N TRP A 122 7.44 3.33 5.20
CA TRP A 122 7.73 3.34 6.62
C TRP A 122 6.53 2.87 7.46
N GLU A 123 5.32 3.35 7.15
CA GLU A 123 4.07 2.92 7.79
C GLU A 123 3.87 1.40 7.63
N THR A 124 4.10 0.85 6.44
CA THR A 124 4.04 -0.60 6.20
C THR A 124 5.08 -1.37 7.02
N ALA A 125 6.33 -0.89 7.07
CA ALA A 125 7.38 -1.51 7.87
C ALA A 125 7.03 -1.51 9.37
N ASP A 126 6.44 -0.43 9.87
CA ASP A 126 5.95 -0.36 11.26
C ASP A 126 4.87 -1.40 11.55
N ILE A 127 3.91 -1.60 10.64
CA ILE A 127 2.86 -2.61 10.77
C ILE A 127 3.45 -4.04 10.77
N ILE A 128 4.38 -4.34 9.86
CA ILE A 128 5.05 -5.65 9.82
C ILE A 128 5.79 -5.91 11.14
N TRP A 129 6.51 -4.92 11.68
CA TRP A 129 7.20 -5.09 12.95
C TRP A 129 6.24 -5.31 14.12
N LYS A 130 5.09 -4.62 14.14
CA LYS A 130 4.04 -4.84 15.14
C LYS A 130 3.46 -6.25 15.06
N LEU A 131 3.20 -6.76 13.86
CA LEU A 131 2.68 -8.11 13.64
C LEU A 131 3.71 -9.22 13.89
N ALA A 132 5.00 -8.90 13.85
CA ALA A 132 6.10 -9.80 14.17
C ALA A 132 6.44 -9.85 15.67
N ASP A 133 5.62 -9.20 16.52
CA ASP A 133 5.80 -9.07 17.97
C ASP A 133 7.11 -8.39 18.39
N ASP A 134 7.58 -7.39 17.64
CA ASP A 134 8.77 -6.62 18.04
C ASP A 134 8.48 -5.74 19.26
N THR A 135 9.22 -5.99 20.36
CA THR A 135 9.14 -5.23 21.62
C THR A 135 10.23 -4.16 21.77
N SER A 136 10.95 -3.84 20.69
CA SER A 136 12.09 -2.92 20.74
C SER A 136 11.66 -1.47 20.94
N ASN A 137 12.10 -0.83 22.03
CA ASN A 137 11.75 0.56 22.39
C ASN A 137 12.93 1.56 22.34
N ASP A 138 14.10 1.16 21.82
CA ASP A 138 15.34 1.96 21.80
C ASP A 138 15.77 2.37 20.37
N ILE A 139 17.02 2.82 20.17
CA ILE A 139 17.64 3.13 18.86
C ILE A 139 17.44 2.00 17.82
N ASN A 140 17.30 0.76 18.28
CA ASN A 140 16.91 -0.40 17.48
C ASN A 140 15.59 -0.21 16.72
N TRP A 141 14.64 0.59 17.25
CA TRP A 141 13.34 0.88 16.64
C TRP A 141 13.47 1.58 15.28
N TYR A 142 14.27 2.64 15.20
CA TYR A 142 14.50 3.39 13.95
C TYR A 142 15.30 2.53 12.97
N THR A 143 16.38 1.90 13.43
CA THR A 143 17.24 1.08 12.56
C THR A 143 16.47 -0.09 11.94
N LYS A 144 15.61 -0.76 12.71
CA LYS A 144 14.74 -1.84 12.23
C LYS A 144 13.76 -1.37 11.16
N ARG A 145 13.10 -0.22 11.36
CA ARG A 145 12.14 0.34 10.40
C ARG A 145 12.80 0.85 9.13
N THR A 146 13.93 1.54 9.25
CA THR A 146 14.73 1.98 8.09
C THR A 146 15.18 0.78 7.26
N THR A 147 15.75 -0.24 7.91
CA THR A 147 16.25 -1.44 7.22
C THR A 147 15.10 -2.20 6.55
N LEU A 148 13.98 -2.41 7.26
CA LEU A 148 12.83 -3.09 6.69
C LEU A 148 12.18 -2.30 5.55
N SER A 149 12.15 -0.96 5.64
CA SER A 149 11.67 -0.10 4.56
C SER A 149 12.49 -0.29 3.28
N ALA A 150 13.82 -0.35 3.41
CA ALA A 150 14.72 -0.61 2.28
C ALA A 150 14.51 -2.02 1.69
N VAL A 151 14.39 -3.04 2.54
CA VAL A 151 14.10 -4.41 2.12
C VAL A 151 12.75 -4.49 1.41
N TYR A 152 11.69 -3.92 1.99
CA TYR A 152 10.35 -3.92 1.41
C TYR A 152 10.35 -3.22 0.04
N GLY A 153 10.97 -2.05 -0.08
CA GLY A 153 11.10 -1.35 -1.36
C GLY A 153 11.82 -2.19 -2.43
N ALA A 154 12.90 -2.88 -2.06
CA ALA A 154 13.61 -3.77 -2.97
C ALA A 154 12.77 -4.99 -3.40
N VAL A 155 12.07 -5.62 -2.45
CA VAL A 155 11.16 -6.75 -2.74
C VAL A 155 10.02 -6.31 -3.65
N VAL A 156 9.40 -5.15 -3.40
CA VAL A 156 8.37 -4.59 -4.28
C VAL A 156 8.90 -4.41 -5.70
N LEU A 157 10.08 -3.78 -5.87
CA LEU A 157 10.65 -3.56 -7.20
C LEU A 157 10.94 -4.88 -7.94
N PHE A 158 11.47 -5.88 -7.24
CA PHE A 158 11.70 -7.20 -7.81
C PHE A 158 10.38 -7.89 -8.18
N TRP A 159 9.42 -7.89 -7.25
CA TRP A 159 8.08 -8.46 -7.43
C TRP A 159 7.32 -7.84 -8.62
N LEU A 160 7.47 -6.53 -8.84
CA LEU A 160 6.86 -5.84 -9.97
C LEU A 160 7.41 -6.34 -11.32
N GLY A 161 8.68 -6.77 -11.37
CA GLY A 161 9.33 -7.34 -12.55
C GLY A 161 9.18 -8.86 -12.69
N ASP A 162 8.65 -9.54 -11.67
CA ASP A 162 8.50 -11.00 -11.66
C ASP A 162 7.25 -11.45 -12.42
N ASN A 163 7.48 -12.26 -13.45
CA ASN A 163 6.45 -12.85 -14.32
C ASN A 163 6.30 -14.37 -14.11
N SER A 164 6.94 -14.98 -13.10
CA SER A 164 6.68 -16.39 -12.78
C SER A 164 5.31 -16.58 -12.15
N SER A 165 4.80 -17.83 -12.21
CA SER A 165 3.56 -18.21 -11.52
C SER A 165 3.62 -17.83 -10.05
N GLU A 166 2.57 -17.20 -9.52
CA GLU A 166 2.45 -16.77 -8.12
C GLU A 166 3.66 -15.96 -7.59
N SER A 167 4.42 -15.33 -8.48
CA SER A 167 5.69 -14.64 -8.16
C SER A 167 6.73 -15.54 -7.45
N GLU A 168 6.80 -16.83 -7.81
CA GLU A 168 7.77 -17.80 -7.26
C GLU A 168 9.21 -17.27 -7.20
N LYS A 169 9.70 -16.53 -8.20
CA LYS A 169 11.09 -16.03 -8.19
C LYS A 169 11.32 -14.94 -7.13
N THR A 170 10.27 -14.29 -6.66
CA THR A 170 10.32 -13.24 -5.62
C THR A 170 10.55 -13.84 -4.23
N TRP A 171 10.04 -15.05 -3.99
CA TRP A 171 10.03 -15.70 -2.67
C TRP A 171 11.26 -16.57 -2.45
#